data_AF-A0A8S3BWE6-F1
#
_entry.id   AF-A0A8S3BWE6-F1
#
_cell.length_a   1.000
_cell.length_b   1.000
_cell.length_c   1.000
_cell.angle_alpha   90.00
_cell.angle_beta   90.00
_cell.angle_gamma   90.00
#
_symmetry.space_group_name_H-M   'P 1'
#
loop_
_entity.id
_entity.type
_entity.pdbx_description
1 polymer ?
#
loop_
_entity_poly.entity_id
_entity_poly.type
_entity_poly.pdbx_seq_one_letter_code
_entity_poly.pdbx_strand_id
1 'polypeptide(L)'
;PLENIKDVQCYIDQSRSGNLNNQERLPKIPRHSNANMSVTIVLQNDTTYTLLCENDYDMSCWSDGFNILFHKEMDSFYAREEMELLLNLLCQLQILELDNPSIILSQHSLPVPIRLPPTRPVSST
;
A
#
# COMPACT_ATOMS: atom_id res chain seq x y z
N PRO A 1 -16.68 4.61 12.17
CA PRO A 1 -15.92 5.86 11.86
C PRO A 1 -15.60 6.03 10.36
N LEU A 2 -15.10 4.98 9.70
CA LEU A 2 -14.84 4.96 8.24
C LEU A 2 -16.11 4.79 7.39
N GLU A 3 -17.15 4.17 7.95
CA GLU A 3 -18.45 3.95 7.27
C GLU A 3 -19.11 5.27 6.82
N ASN A 4 -18.77 6.39 7.45
CA ASN A 4 -19.30 7.70 7.08
C ASN A 4 -18.58 8.34 5.90
N ILE A 5 -17.51 7.75 5.37
CA ILE A 5 -16.78 8.29 4.22
C ILE A 5 -17.41 7.73 2.94
N LYS A 6 -17.81 8.64 2.05
CA LYS A 6 -18.44 8.36 0.76
C LYS A 6 -17.40 8.29 -0.35
N ASP A 7 -16.46 9.22 -0.35
CA ASP A 7 -15.45 9.33 -1.40
C ASP A 7 -14.19 10.06 -0.92
N VAL A 8 -13.08 9.87 -1.62
CA VAL A 8 -11.83 10.60 -1.42
C VAL A 8 -11.31 11.08 -2.77
N GLN A 9 -11.09 12.38 -2.88
CA GLN A 9 -10.76 13.05 -4.14
C GLN A 9 -9.45 13.82 -3.99
N CYS A 10 -8.52 13.60 -4.91
CA CYS A 10 -7.23 14.28 -4.92
C CYS A 10 -7.25 15.42 -5.93
N TYR A 11 -6.67 16.55 -5.57
CA TYR A 11 -6.64 17.75 -6.41
C TYR A 11 -5.26 18.37 -6.44
N ILE A 12 -4.83 18.73 -7.65
CA ILE A 12 -3.64 19.52 -7.92
C ILE A 12 -4.10 20.82 -8.57
N ASP A 13 -3.84 21.95 -7.92
CA ASP A 13 -4.13 23.27 -8.44
C ASP A 13 -3.13 23.63 -9.55
N GLN A 14 -3.56 23.43 -10.79
CA GLN A 14 -2.80 23.81 -11.98
C GLN A 14 -2.96 25.29 -12.35
N SER A 15 -3.72 26.09 -11.58
CA SER A 15 -4.03 27.50 -11.91
C SER A 15 -2.81 28.43 -11.95
N ARG A 16 -1.66 27.99 -11.44
CA ARG A 16 -0.37 28.71 -11.62
C ARG A 16 0.27 28.48 -12.99
N SER A 17 -0.19 27.50 -13.76
CA SER A 17 0.19 27.23 -15.15
C SER A 17 -0.99 27.60 -16.06
N GLY A 18 -0.92 28.78 -16.68
CA GLY A 18 -2.07 29.43 -17.29
C GLY A 18 -2.82 28.60 -18.35
N ASN A 19 -4.10 28.34 -18.10
CA ASN A 19 -5.21 28.54 -19.06
C ASN A 19 -6.54 28.23 -18.35
N LEU A 20 -7.25 29.27 -17.91
CA LEU A 20 -8.62 29.15 -17.43
C LEU A 20 -9.54 29.08 -18.64
N ASN A 21 -10.14 27.92 -18.89
CA ASN A 21 -11.49 27.82 -19.43
C ASN A 21 -12.07 26.44 -19.10
N ASN A 22 -13.19 26.46 -18.38
CA ASN A 22 -14.03 25.32 -17.95
C ASN A 22 -13.52 24.55 -16.73
N GLN A 23 -13.83 25.05 -15.53
CA GLN A 23 -13.81 24.22 -14.32
C GLN A 23 -15.22 24.11 -13.76
N GLU A 24 -15.77 22.90 -13.85
CA GLU A 24 -16.81 22.38 -12.96
C GLU A 24 -16.46 22.73 -11.52
N ARG A 25 -17.48 22.88 -10.66
CA ARG A 25 -17.35 23.32 -9.26
C ARG A 25 -16.40 22.41 -8.46
N LEU A 26 -15.10 22.70 -8.53
CA LEU A 26 -14.06 22.11 -7.71
C LEU A 26 -14.07 22.75 -6.32
N PRO A 27 -13.76 21.99 -5.25
CA PRO A 27 -13.57 22.56 -3.93
C PRO A 27 -12.41 23.57 -3.99
N LYS A 28 -12.72 24.83 -3.66
CA LYS A 28 -11.75 25.93 -3.72
C LYS A 28 -10.76 25.76 -2.57
N ILE A 29 -9.51 25.46 -2.88
CA ILE A 29 -8.41 25.53 -1.92
C ILE A 29 -8.36 26.96 -1.34
N PRO A 30 -8.28 27.13 -0.01
CA PRO A 30 -8.20 28.45 0.60
C PRO A 30 -7.03 29.25 0.01
N ARG A 31 -7.32 30.45 -0.54
CA ARG A 31 -6.36 31.31 -1.26
C ARG A 31 -5.13 31.76 -0.44
N HIS A 32 -5.13 31.51 0.88
CA HIS A 32 -4.04 31.83 1.79
C HIS A 32 -3.08 30.65 2.03
N SER A 33 -3.36 29.48 1.44
CA SER A 33 -2.47 28.33 1.47
C SER A 33 -1.47 28.41 0.31
N ASN A 34 -0.19 28.16 0.60
CA ASN A 34 0.83 27.95 -0.44
C ASN A 34 0.76 26.54 -1.04
N ALA A 35 -0.11 25.66 -0.53
CA ALA A 35 -0.27 24.31 -1.04
C ALA A 35 -0.99 24.32 -2.39
N ASN A 36 -0.35 23.74 -3.40
CA ASN A 36 -0.95 23.50 -4.71
C ASN A 36 -1.60 22.11 -4.79
N MET A 37 -1.61 21.34 -3.70
CA MET A 37 -2.07 19.96 -3.66
C MET A 37 -2.95 19.72 -2.44
N SER A 38 -3.99 18.91 -2.60
CA SER A 38 -4.89 18.58 -1.50
C SER A 38 -5.59 17.25 -1.70
N VAL A 39 -5.95 16.61 -0.59
CA VAL A 39 -6.83 15.44 -0.54
C VAL A 39 -8.12 15.85 0.16
N THR A 40 -9.24 15.68 -0.52
CA THR A 40 -10.57 16.00 0.01
C THR A 40 -11.32 14.72 0.30
N ILE A 41 -11.73 14.56 1.56
CA ILE A 41 -12.53 13.45 2.07
C ILE A 41 -13.98 13.90 2.09
N VAL A 42 -14.85 13.19 1.37
CA VAL A 42 -16.29 13.47 1.30
C VAL A 42 -17.02 12.47 2.18
N LEU A 43 -17.79 12.95 3.15
CA LEU A 43 -18.62 12.12 4.00
C LEU A 43 -20.01 11.86 3.38
N GLN A 44 -20.74 10.88 3.91
CA GLN A 44 -22.09 10.52 3.48
C GLN A 44 -23.10 11.67 3.62
N ASN A 45 -22.89 12.55 4.58
CA ASN A 45 -23.71 13.75 4.80
C ASN A 45 -23.23 14.96 3.96
N ASP A 46 -22.44 14.72 2.92
CA ASP A 46 -21.80 15.71 2.05
C ASP A 46 -20.90 16.74 2.79
N THR A 47 -20.53 16.47 4.04
CA THR A 47 -19.49 17.23 4.73
C THR A 47 -18.13 16.86 4.16
N THR A 48 -17.31 17.86 3.86
CA THR A 48 -15.98 17.65 3.26
C THR A 48 -14.87 18.08 4.21
N TYR A 49 -13.82 17.26 4.31
CA TYR A 49 -12.56 17.62 4.97
C TYR A 49 -11.47 17.71 3.92
N THR A 50 -10.78 18.84 3.85
CA THR A 50 -9.67 19.02 2.91
C THR A 50 -8.36 19.03 3.68
N LEU A 51 -7.49 18.07 3.38
CA LEU A 51 -6.12 17.99 3.83
C LEU A 51 -5.24 18.70 2.80
N LEU A 52 -4.35 19.57 3.25
CA LEU A 52 -3.39 20.26 2.39
C LEU A 52 -2.08 19.47 2.40
N CYS A 53 -1.55 19.19 1.22
CA CYS A 53 -0.31 18.42 1.05
C CYS A 53 0.84 19.36 0.69
N GLU A 54 2.02 19.12 1.26
CA GLU A 54 3.21 19.92 0.99
C GLU A 54 3.87 19.53 -0.33
N ASN A 55 3.75 18.26 -0.71
CA ASN A 55 4.30 17.68 -1.94
C ASN A 55 3.38 16.56 -2.48
N ASP A 56 3.76 16.02 -3.64
CA ASP A 56 3.09 14.95 -4.38
C ASP A 56 3.20 13.59 -3.69
N TYR A 57 4.32 13.32 -3.02
CA TYR A 57 4.52 12.12 -2.19
C TYR A 57 3.49 12.05 -1.06
N ASP A 58 3.32 13.12 -0.27
CA ASP A 58 2.37 13.17 0.83
C ASP A 58 0.93 12.95 0.35
N MET A 59 0.56 13.58 -0.77
CA MET A 59 -0.75 13.40 -1.40
C MET A 59 -0.96 11.94 -1.79
N SER A 60 0.06 11.31 -2.39
CA SER A 60 0.04 9.90 -2.80
C SER A 60 -0.07 8.95 -1.61
N CYS A 61 0.64 9.21 -0.52
CA CYS A 61 0.52 8.43 0.71
C CYS A 61 -0.88 8.51 1.31
N TRP A 62 -1.48 9.70 1.34
CA TRP A 62 -2.85 9.87 1.81
C TRP A 62 -3.84 9.15 0.89
N SER A 63 -3.73 9.29 -0.43
CA SER A 63 -4.65 8.65 -1.38
C SER A 63 -4.58 7.13 -1.29
N ASP A 64 -3.39 6.55 -1.31
CA ASP A 64 -3.18 5.11 -1.21
C ASP A 64 -3.60 4.56 0.16
N GLY A 65 -3.29 5.29 1.24
CA GLY A 65 -3.73 4.94 2.58
C GLY A 65 -5.26 4.85 2.66
N PHE A 66 -5.98 5.82 2.08
CA PHE A 66 -7.44 5.76 1.98
C PHE A 66 -7.92 4.64 1.06
N ASN A 67 -7.27 4.40 -0.08
CA ASN A 67 -7.61 3.29 -0.97
C ASN A 67 -7.53 1.95 -0.23
N ILE A 68 -6.46 1.69 0.52
CA ILE A 68 -6.33 0.48 1.34
C ILE A 68 -7.47 0.36 2.36
N LEU A 69 -7.79 1.46 3.06
CA LEU A 69 -8.89 1.49 4.04
C LEU A 69 -10.26 1.20 3.41
N PHE A 70 -10.44 1.49 2.12
CA PHE A 70 -11.64 1.18 1.34
C PHE A 70 -11.53 -0.12 0.54
N HIS A 71 -10.51 -0.94 0.78
CA HIS A 71 -10.25 -2.19 0.03
C HIS A 71 -10.11 -1.97 -1.48
N LYS A 72 -9.58 -0.81 -1.88
CA LYS A 72 -9.18 -0.49 -3.25
C LYS A 72 -7.68 -0.69 -3.40
N GLU A 73 -7.25 -0.86 -4.65
CA GLU A 73 -5.83 -0.94 -4.99
C GLU A 73 -5.14 0.41 -4.77
N MET A 74 -3.86 0.36 -4.40
CA MET A 74 -2.99 1.53 -4.45
C MET A 74 -2.62 1.79 -5.90
N ASP A 75 -2.81 3.03 -6.36
CA ASP A 75 -2.63 3.42 -7.76
C ASP A 75 -1.61 4.56 -7.93
N SER A 76 -1.00 5.04 -6.83
CA SER A 76 0.02 6.06 -6.93
C SER A 76 1.29 5.59 -7.62
N PHE A 77 1.98 6.55 -8.25
CA PHE A 77 3.28 6.32 -8.86
C PHE A 77 4.31 5.78 -7.85
N TYR A 78 4.31 6.32 -6.62
CA TYR A 78 5.26 5.93 -5.57
C TYR A 78 5.04 4.49 -5.10
N ALA A 79 3.79 4.09 -4.85
CA ALA A 79 3.48 2.71 -4.47
C ALA A 79 3.90 1.73 -5.58
N ARG A 80 3.73 2.11 -6.84
CA ARG A 80 4.17 1.31 -7.97
C ARG A 80 5.69 1.19 -8.04
N GLU A 81 6.43 2.30 -7.95
CA GLU A 81 7.91 2.26 -7.98
C GLU A 81 8.47 1.46 -6.81
N GLU A 82 7.93 1.63 -5.60
CA GLU A 82 8.33 0.85 -4.43
C GLU A 82 8.07 -0.65 -4.63
N MET A 83 6.91 -1.01 -5.17
CA MET A 83 6.57 -2.40 -5.48
C MET A 83 7.50 -2.99 -6.54
N GLU A 84 7.78 -2.25 -7.63
CA GLU A 84 8.70 -2.67 -8.68
C GLU A 84 10.12 -2.90 -8.12
N LEU A 85 10.59 -2.02 -7.24
CA LEU A 85 11.88 -2.16 -6.55
C LEU A 85 11.92 -3.41 -5.66
N LEU A 86 10.90 -3.61 -4.82
CA LEU A 86 10.82 -4.74 -3.90
C LEU A 86 10.75 -6.08 -4.65
N LEU A 87 9.93 -6.15 -5.70
CA LEU A 87 9.83 -7.33 -6.55
C LEU A 87 11.15 -7.63 -7.26
N ASN A 88 11.82 -6.61 -7.79
CA ASN A 88 13.12 -6.79 -8.43
C ASN A 88 14.15 -7.36 -7.46
N LEU A 89 14.24 -6.84 -6.23
CA LEU A 89 15.14 -7.37 -5.20
C LEU A 89 14.78 -8.82 -4.84
N LEU A 90 13.49 -9.12 -4.66
CA LEU A 90 13.02 -10.48 -4.36
C LEU A 90 13.39 -11.46 -5.47
N CYS A 91 13.19 -11.09 -6.74
CA CYS A 91 13.58 -11.90 -7.89
C CYS A 91 15.09 -12.14 -7.94
N GLN A 92 15.91 -11.11 -7.68
CA GLN A 92 17.37 -11.26 -7.65
C GLN A 92 17.82 -12.23 -6.54
N LEU A 93 17.24 -12.15 -5.35
CA LEU A 93 17.52 -13.10 -4.26
C LEU A 93 17.14 -14.53 -4.65
N GLN A 94 15.98 -14.73 -5.26
CA GLN A 94 15.55 -16.06 -5.70
C GLN A 94 16.45 -16.65 -6.78
N ILE A 95 16.94 -15.81 -7.71
CA ILE A 95 17.92 -16.24 -8.74
C ILE A 95 19.23 -16.67 -8.08
N LEU A 96 19.74 -15.90 -7.11
CA LEU A 96 20.97 -16.25 -6.37
C LEU A 96 20.84 -17.57 -5.60
N GLU A 97 19.66 -17.91 -5.10
CA GLU A 97 19.40 -19.21 -4.47
C GLU A 97 19.45 -20.36 -5.48
N LEU A 98 18.92 -20.15 -6.69
CA LEU A 98 18.90 -21.15 -7.76
C LEU A 98 20.28 -21.35 -8.40
N ASP A 99 21.09 -20.31 -8.50
CA ASP A 99 22.48 -20.36 -9.00
C ASP A 99 23.47 -20.97 -7.97
N ASN A 100 23.02 -21.26 -6.75
CA ASN A 100 23.77 -21.98 -5.72
C ASN A 100 23.24 -23.43 -5.55
N PRO A 101 23.75 -24.42 -6.30
CA PRO A 101 23.26 -25.80 -6.26
C PRO A 101 23.39 -26.48 -4.87
N SER A 102 24.20 -25.92 -3.96
CA SER A 102 24.38 -26.37 -2.59
C SER A 102 23.19 -26.06 -1.65
N ILE A 103 22.39 -25.03 -1.94
CA ILE A 103 21.26 -24.62 -1.07
C ILE A 103 20.02 -25.50 -1.33
N ILE A 104 19.77 -25.88 -2.58
CA ILE A 104 18.61 -26.70 -2.99
C ILE A 104 18.59 -28.07 -2.30
N LEU A 105 19.77 -28.66 -2.06
CA LEU A 105 19.90 -29.95 -1.37
C LEU A 105 19.74 -29.85 0.15
N SER A 106 19.94 -28.65 0.74
CA SER A 106 19.96 -28.45 2.19
C SER A 106 18.59 -28.14 2.78
N GLN A 107 17.66 -27.58 1.99
CA GLN A 107 16.32 -27.22 2.47
C GLN A 107 15.26 -28.33 2.32
N HIS A 108 15.57 -29.42 1.61
CA HIS A 108 14.66 -30.55 1.41
C HIS A 108 14.91 -31.76 2.32
N SER A 109 15.79 -31.68 3.32
CA SER A 109 15.82 -32.70 4.36
C SER A 109 14.58 -32.55 5.25
N LEU A 110 13.52 -33.30 4.91
CA LEU A 110 12.39 -33.54 5.80
C LEU A 110 12.92 -33.90 7.21
N PRO A 111 12.32 -33.39 8.31
CA PRO A 111 12.73 -33.79 9.64
C PRO A 111 12.63 -35.32 9.75
N VAL A 112 13.74 -35.96 10.09
CA VAL A 112 13.80 -37.42 10.29
C VAL A 112 12.70 -37.81 11.26
N PRO A 113 11.80 -38.77 10.94
CA PRO A 113 10.78 -39.21 11.86
C PRO A 113 11.43 -39.70 13.16
N ILE A 114 11.13 -39.04 14.27
CA ILE A 114 11.57 -39.46 15.60
C ILE A 114 10.96 -40.85 15.85
N ARG A 115 11.80 -41.90 15.80
CA ARG A 115 11.39 -43.23 16.27
C ARG A 115 11.18 -43.15 17.77
N LEU A 116 9.91 -43.14 18.20
CA LEU A 116 9.58 -43.32 19.60
C LEU A 116 10.09 -44.71 20.05
N PRO A 117 10.74 -44.82 21.23
CA PRO A 117 11.14 -46.12 21.76
C PRO A 117 9.89 -46.99 21.97
N PRO A 118 9.98 -48.32 21.75
CA PRO A 118 8.84 -49.20 21.94
C PRO A 118 8.37 -49.11 23.39
N THR A 119 7.11 -48.72 23.59
CA THR A 119 6.44 -48.79 24.89
C THR A 119 6.44 -50.23 25.35
N ARG A 120 7.14 -50.53 26.46
CA ARG A 120 7.07 -51.85 27.10
C ARG A 120 5.61 -52.17 27.42
N PRO A 121 5.12 -53.38 27.11
CA PRO A 121 3.81 -53.80 27.59
C PRO A 121 3.84 -53.84 29.10
N VAL A 122 2.89 -53.15 29.73
CA VAL A 122 2.62 -53.24 31.16
C VAL A 122 2.10 -54.66 31.39
N SER A 123 2.91 -55.51 32.03
CA SER A 123 2.48 -56.82 32.48
C SER A 123 1.49 -56.65 33.63
N SER A 124 0.20 -56.81 33.32
CA SER A 124 -0.86 -56.99 34.31
C SER A 124 -0.95 -58.46 34.70
N THR A 125 -0.79 -58.69 36.01
CA THR A 125 -1.08 -59.89 36.83
C THR A 125 -0.35 -61.19 36.53
#